data_AF-A0A8H7I4F9-F1
#
_entry.id   AF-A0A8H7I4F9-F1
#
_cell.length_a   1.000
_cell.length_b   1.000
_cell.length_c   1.000
_cell.angle_alpha   90.00
_cell.angle_beta   90.00
_cell.angle_gamma   90.00
#
_symmetry.space_group_name_H-M   'P 1'
#
loop_
_entity.id
_entity.type
_entity.pdbx_description
1 polymer ?
#
loop_
_entity_poly.entity_id
_entity_poly.type
_entity_poly.pdbx_seq_one_letter_code
_entity_poly.pdbx_strand_id
1 'polypeptide(L)'
;MGPRDSPSEEEIRLFATTVPKVMQIEQEFWEYLHPKFFRLLTMNRKTRLWKEGRTRALNCRLRLSHLLSEIKSEIPPVVSFRIHKDRDLESASSIAVSQTAAFPEAADALHWKPIQDIFKPSLDPDKLAQLFNSRRKEIDQSIANWTEWLHSHLVGTIPEIKGRTLRPTLVVGKTNPFSNLSKDMKLLLRADSLFCNQDADDAPIKVYTYDDILQFLKTDSDLRINNDKPTRFWDTITCQFSTYPLARKIAKELLGSIGCLNASYLELEGNWVCERCIDSERRSWTQMVEHYVLEKLTCLAVQARSDENDVPYRDIHDPTITDQPMVKYVSQKVVQKSDAPPDEKVRQCKICVLWPIKRDVRGRGREIFRHLLDVTAYTRDQEKRTSDSESGDDDADSDDMEFDSECDSDTGSILALG
;
A
#
# COMPACT_ATOMS: atom_id res chain seq x y z
N MET A 1 -65.09 67.17 19.32
CA MET A 1 -64.88 66.52 18.01
C MET A 1 -64.83 67.63 16.98
N GLY A 2 -63.64 68.01 16.53
CA GLY A 2 -63.48 69.04 15.49
C GLY A 2 -63.89 68.49 14.11
N PRO A 3 -64.41 69.34 13.20
CA PRO A 3 -64.76 68.92 11.85
C PRO A 3 -63.49 68.46 11.13
N ARG A 4 -63.55 67.29 10.48
CA ARG A 4 -62.48 66.85 9.58
C ARG A 4 -62.54 67.76 8.35
N ASP A 5 -61.48 68.54 8.14
CA ASP A 5 -61.30 69.33 6.93
C ASP A 5 -61.42 68.40 5.72
N SER A 6 -62.34 68.75 4.82
CA SER A 6 -62.53 68.00 3.58
C SER A 6 -61.36 68.32 2.65
N PRO A 7 -60.72 67.31 2.03
CA PRO A 7 -59.56 67.54 1.17
C PRO A 7 -59.92 68.51 0.04
N SER A 8 -59.02 69.44 -0.23
CA SER A 8 -59.22 70.45 -1.27
C SER A 8 -59.32 69.78 -2.65
N GLU A 9 -60.05 70.41 -3.58
CA GLU A 9 -60.26 69.85 -4.92
C GLU A 9 -58.94 69.62 -5.67
N GLU A 10 -57.90 70.39 -5.33
CA GLU A 10 -56.55 70.29 -5.86
C GLU A 10 -55.79 69.08 -5.29
N GLU A 11 -55.96 68.76 -4.00
CA GLU A 11 -55.43 67.54 -3.39
C GLU A 11 -56.09 66.29 -3.96
N ILE A 12 -57.41 66.32 -4.21
CA ILE A 12 -58.13 65.21 -4.84
C ILE A 12 -57.61 64.98 -6.27
N ARG A 13 -57.35 66.03 -7.04
CA ARG A 13 -56.80 65.94 -8.41
C ARG A 13 -55.34 65.45 -8.42
N LEU A 14 -54.52 65.91 -7.49
CA LEU A 14 -53.13 65.47 -7.35
C LEU A 14 -53.08 63.98 -6.95
N PHE A 15 -53.95 63.56 -6.03
CA PHE A 15 -54.05 62.16 -5.63
C PHE A 15 -54.56 61.27 -6.78
N ALA A 16 -55.57 61.73 -7.52
CA ALA A 16 -56.14 61.02 -8.67
C ALA A 16 -55.16 60.85 -9.84
N THR A 17 -54.15 61.71 -9.97
CA THR A 17 -53.15 61.64 -11.06
C THR A 17 -51.83 60.99 -10.63
N THR A 18 -51.44 61.12 -9.37
CA THR A 18 -50.18 60.58 -8.84
C THR A 18 -50.29 59.09 -8.51
N VAL A 19 -51.40 58.64 -7.93
CA VAL A 19 -51.59 57.23 -7.54
C VAL A 19 -51.53 56.27 -8.74
N PRO A 20 -52.23 56.50 -9.86
CA PRO A 20 -52.14 55.62 -11.03
C PRO A 20 -50.73 55.56 -11.63
N LYS A 21 -50.01 56.69 -11.62
CA LYS A 21 -48.66 56.79 -12.18
C LYS A 21 -47.62 56.07 -11.31
N VAL A 22 -47.74 56.15 -9.98
CA VAL A 22 -46.90 55.37 -9.05
C VAL A 22 -47.20 53.88 -9.19
N MET A 23 -48.47 53.49 -9.27
CA MET A 23 -48.85 52.09 -9.50
C MET A 23 -48.33 51.55 -10.84
N GLN A 24 -48.31 52.37 -11.89
CA GLN A 24 -47.77 51.97 -13.19
C GLN A 24 -46.24 51.80 -13.16
N ILE A 25 -45.51 52.69 -12.49
CA ILE A 25 -44.05 52.55 -12.32
C ILE A 25 -43.71 51.31 -11.49
N GLU A 26 -44.48 51.03 -10.43
CA GLU A 26 -44.34 49.79 -9.67
C GLU A 26 -44.62 48.57 -10.53
N GLN A 27 -45.65 48.62 -11.38
CA GLN A 27 -46.01 47.51 -12.26
C GLN A 27 -44.93 47.26 -13.33
N GLU A 28 -44.44 48.30 -14.01
CA GLU A 28 -43.34 48.19 -14.99
C GLU A 28 -42.04 47.69 -14.33
N PHE A 29 -41.76 48.14 -13.10
CA PHE A 29 -40.62 47.67 -12.31
C PHE A 29 -40.75 46.18 -11.94
N TRP A 30 -41.94 45.74 -11.52
CA TRP A 30 -42.23 44.34 -11.26
C TRP A 30 -42.20 43.49 -12.53
N GLU A 31 -42.71 43.97 -13.66
CA GLU A 31 -42.64 43.27 -14.96
C GLU A 31 -41.19 43.08 -15.41
N TYR A 32 -40.30 44.04 -15.12
CA TYR A 32 -38.87 43.92 -15.40
C TYR A 32 -38.13 42.97 -14.43
N LEU A 33 -38.43 43.05 -13.14
CA LEU A 33 -37.71 42.30 -12.11
C LEU A 33 -38.26 40.88 -11.90
N HIS A 34 -39.55 40.65 -12.07
CA HIS A 34 -40.19 39.37 -11.82
C HIS A 34 -39.55 38.22 -12.63
N PRO A 35 -39.28 38.34 -13.94
CA PRO A 35 -38.59 37.29 -14.70
C PRO A 35 -37.18 37.00 -14.17
N LYS A 36 -36.46 38.02 -13.71
CA LYS A 36 -35.10 37.87 -13.14
C LYS A 36 -35.15 37.17 -11.79
N PHE A 37 -36.05 37.58 -10.89
CA PHE A 37 -36.26 36.93 -9.60
C PHE A 37 -36.75 35.50 -9.78
N PHE A 38 -37.73 35.26 -10.66
CA PHE A 38 -38.23 33.93 -10.96
C PHE A 38 -37.11 33.01 -11.44
N ARG A 39 -36.23 33.50 -12.34
CA ARG A 39 -35.05 32.74 -12.78
C ARG A 39 -34.11 32.41 -11.64
N LEU A 40 -33.76 33.39 -10.80
CA LEU A 40 -32.86 33.21 -9.65
C LEU A 40 -33.44 32.25 -8.61
N LEU A 41 -34.73 32.39 -8.27
CA LEU A 41 -35.43 31.50 -7.35
C LEU A 41 -35.53 30.08 -7.90
N THR A 42 -35.78 29.92 -9.21
CA THR A 42 -35.79 28.61 -9.87
C THR A 42 -34.40 27.96 -9.84
N MET A 43 -33.34 28.72 -10.14
CA MET A 43 -31.97 28.23 -10.06
C MET A 43 -31.61 27.85 -8.61
N ASN A 44 -31.92 28.71 -7.64
CA ASN A 44 -31.67 28.46 -6.23
C ASN A 44 -32.40 27.19 -5.76
N ARG A 45 -33.68 27.03 -6.12
CA ARG A 45 -34.47 25.83 -5.82
C ARG A 45 -33.82 24.57 -6.41
N LYS A 46 -33.39 24.61 -7.68
CA LYS A 46 -32.71 23.48 -8.32
C LYS A 46 -31.39 23.14 -7.61
N THR A 47 -30.56 24.13 -7.32
CA THR A 47 -29.28 23.94 -6.61
C THR A 47 -29.48 23.37 -5.21
N ARG A 48 -30.45 23.90 -4.44
CA ARG A 48 -30.80 23.39 -3.11
C ARG A 48 -31.24 21.93 -3.18
N LEU A 49 -32.18 21.61 -4.07
CA LEU A 49 -32.67 20.23 -4.23
C LEU A 49 -31.56 19.26 -4.65
N TRP A 50 -30.64 19.70 -5.51
CA TRP A 50 -29.47 18.92 -5.89
C TRP A 50 -28.52 18.66 -4.70
N LYS A 51 -28.21 19.70 -3.91
CA LYS A 51 -27.36 19.56 -2.70
C LYS A 51 -28.01 18.65 -1.65
N GLU A 52 -29.31 18.81 -1.40
CA GLU A 52 -30.05 17.95 -0.49
C GLU A 52 -30.12 16.51 -1.00
N GLY A 53 -30.28 16.30 -2.30
CA GLY A 53 -30.22 14.98 -2.93
C GLY A 53 -28.87 14.30 -2.73
N ARG A 54 -27.77 15.02 -2.96
CA ARG A 54 -26.41 14.52 -2.69
C ARG A 54 -26.18 14.18 -1.23
N THR A 55 -26.61 15.05 -0.34
CA THR A 55 -26.46 14.85 1.12
C THR A 55 -27.24 13.62 1.58
N ARG A 56 -28.48 13.45 1.11
CA ARG A 56 -29.28 12.24 1.39
C ARG A 56 -28.64 10.98 0.82
N ALA A 57 -28.16 11.02 -0.42
CA ALA A 57 -27.47 9.88 -1.03
C ALA A 57 -26.22 9.48 -0.23
N LEU A 58 -25.40 10.45 0.20
CA LEU A 58 -24.24 10.20 1.04
C LEU A 58 -24.65 9.57 2.39
N ASN A 59 -25.65 10.12 3.07
CA ASN A 59 -26.15 9.58 4.34
C ASN A 59 -26.66 8.14 4.17
N CYS A 60 -27.34 7.83 3.07
CA CYS A 60 -27.77 6.46 2.76
C CYS A 60 -26.57 5.52 2.52
N ARG A 61 -25.49 5.99 1.86
CA ARG A 61 -24.26 5.19 1.67
C ARG A 61 -23.54 4.92 2.99
N LEU A 62 -23.43 5.94 3.84
CA LEU A 62 -22.87 5.79 5.19
C LEU A 62 -23.72 4.83 6.04
N ARG A 63 -25.05 4.93 5.94
CA ARG A 63 -25.96 4.00 6.62
C ARG A 63 -25.81 2.57 6.12
N LEU A 64 -25.66 2.36 4.82
CA LEU A 64 -25.37 1.04 4.23
C LEU A 64 -24.04 0.48 4.74
N SER A 65 -22.98 1.30 4.76
CA SER A 65 -21.68 0.92 5.33
C SER A 65 -21.81 0.48 6.79
N HIS A 66 -22.56 1.22 7.60
CA HIS A 66 -22.84 0.85 8.99
C HIS A 66 -23.57 -0.50 9.11
N LEU A 67 -24.64 -0.71 8.33
CA LEU A 67 -25.40 -1.96 8.34
C LEU A 67 -24.53 -3.15 7.93
N LEU A 68 -23.69 -2.99 6.91
CA LEU A 68 -22.73 -4.01 6.49
C LEU A 68 -21.67 -4.28 7.56
N SER A 69 -21.19 -3.25 8.25
CA SER A 69 -20.27 -3.40 9.36
C SER A 69 -20.89 -4.14 10.55
N GLU A 70 -22.19 -3.97 10.82
CA GLU A 70 -22.91 -4.76 11.82
C GLU A 70 -22.86 -6.26 11.46
N ILE A 71 -23.17 -6.62 10.20
CA ILE A 71 -23.04 -8.01 9.72
C ILE A 71 -21.61 -8.51 9.91
N LYS A 72 -20.61 -7.73 9.48
CA LYS A 72 -19.19 -8.09 9.56
C LYS A 72 -18.77 -8.37 11.01
N SER A 73 -19.28 -7.62 11.97
CA SER A 73 -18.96 -7.79 13.39
C SER A 73 -19.50 -9.08 14.00
N GLU A 74 -20.55 -9.65 13.40
CA GLU A 74 -21.13 -10.95 13.81
C GLU A 74 -20.32 -12.13 13.25
N ILE A 75 -19.45 -11.91 12.27
CA ILE A 75 -18.67 -12.96 11.61
C ILE A 75 -17.40 -13.24 12.42
N PRO A 76 -17.21 -14.47 12.93
CA PRO A 76 -16.00 -14.82 13.64
C PRO A 76 -14.78 -14.83 12.69
N PRO A 77 -13.55 -14.67 13.22
CA PRO A 77 -12.34 -14.86 12.43
C PRO A 77 -12.31 -16.23 11.76
N VAL A 78 -11.81 -16.28 10.52
CA VAL A 78 -11.66 -17.52 9.74
C VAL A 78 -10.72 -18.48 10.45
N VAL A 79 -9.66 -17.95 11.03
CA VAL A 79 -8.73 -18.71 11.87
C VAL A 79 -8.16 -17.78 12.94
N SER A 80 -7.96 -18.32 14.14
CA SER A 80 -7.32 -17.63 15.27
C SER A 80 -6.50 -18.61 16.08
N PHE A 81 -5.26 -18.26 16.38
CA PHE A 81 -4.33 -19.10 17.13
C PHE A 81 -3.27 -18.25 17.81
N ARG A 82 -2.38 -18.89 18.56
CA ARG A 82 -1.21 -18.24 19.15
C ARG A 82 0.07 -18.79 18.56
N ILE A 83 1.10 -17.95 18.45
CA ILE A 83 2.43 -18.32 17.96
C ILE A 83 3.50 -18.16 19.04
N HIS A 84 4.49 -19.07 19.04
CA HIS A 84 5.70 -18.91 19.83
C HIS A 84 6.72 -18.07 19.05
N LYS A 85 7.17 -16.96 19.64
CA LYS A 85 8.20 -16.10 19.04
C LYS A 85 9.61 -16.68 19.14
N ASP A 86 9.85 -17.57 20.09
CA ASP A 86 11.16 -18.13 20.38
C ASP A 86 11.05 -19.65 20.34
N ARG A 87 11.79 -20.28 19.42
CA ARG A 87 11.79 -21.75 19.29
C ARG A 87 12.45 -22.43 20.50
N ASP A 88 13.30 -21.70 21.22
CA ASP A 88 14.23 -22.29 22.21
C ASP A 88 13.87 -21.96 23.66
N LEU A 89 12.78 -21.23 23.93
CA LEU A 89 12.37 -20.84 25.28
C LEU A 89 10.90 -21.22 25.53
N GLU A 90 10.68 -22.27 26.34
CA GLU A 90 9.34 -22.71 26.80
C GLU A 90 8.57 -21.63 27.58
N SER A 91 9.22 -20.53 27.94
CA SER A 91 8.65 -19.35 28.62
C SER A 91 8.44 -18.14 27.68
N ALA A 92 8.47 -18.35 26.35
CA ALA A 92 8.30 -17.29 25.37
C ALA A 92 6.89 -16.67 25.41
N SER A 93 6.83 -15.35 25.29
CA SER A 93 5.58 -14.61 25.10
C SER A 93 4.89 -15.06 23.81
N SER A 94 3.66 -15.56 23.91
CA SER A 94 2.84 -15.90 22.75
C SER A 94 2.10 -14.68 22.19
N ILE A 95 2.04 -14.51 20.87
CA ILE A 95 1.14 -13.53 20.25
C ILE A 95 -0.14 -14.22 19.81
N ALA A 96 -1.29 -13.56 19.97
CA ALA A 96 -2.53 -13.96 19.33
C ALA A 96 -2.58 -13.41 17.89
N VAL A 97 -2.75 -14.31 16.92
CA VAL A 97 -2.84 -14.00 15.50
C VAL A 97 -4.19 -14.48 14.98
N SER A 98 -4.82 -13.68 14.11
CA SER A 98 -6.12 -14.04 13.54
C SER A 98 -6.27 -13.51 12.12
N GLN A 99 -6.94 -14.30 11.27
CA GLN A 99 -7.39 -13.86 9.95
C GLN A 99 -8.88 -13.54 9.99
N THR A 100 -9.26 -12.33 9.61
CA THR A 100 -10.67 -11.99 9.41
C THR A 100 -11.18 -12.53 8.07
N ALA A 101 -12.47 -12.86 8.02
CA ALA A 101 -13.12 -13.17 6.74
C ALA A 101 -13.05 -11.96 5.81
N ALA A 102 -12.88 -12.22 4.51
CA ALA A 102 -13.12 -11.18 3.52
C ALA A 102 -14.57 -10.73 3.62
N PHE A 103 -14.77 -9.42 3.49
CA PHE A 103 -16.09 -8.85 3.59
C PHE A 103 -16.23 -7.70 2.60
N PRO A 104 -17.33 -7.65 1.83
CA PRO A 104 -17.57 -6.61 0.84
C PRO A 104 -17.81 -5.25 1.49
N GLU A 105 -17.42 -4.21 0.79
CA GLU A 105 -17.63 -2.83 1.23
C GLU A 105 -18.93 -2.24 0.69
N ALA A 106 -19.34 -1.08 1.20
CA ALA A 106 -20.57 -0.43 0.74
C ALA A 106 -20.55 -0.14 -0.76
N ALA A 107 -19.38 0.17 -1.31
CA ALA A 107 -19.19 0.38 -2.75
C ALA A 107 -19.56 -0.88 -3.55
N ASP A 108 -19.14 -2.07 -3.13
CA ASP A 108 -19.53 -3.34 -3.76
C ASP A 108 -21.04 -3.57 -3.68
N ALA A 109 -21.57 -3.40 -2.47
CA ALA A 109 -22.97 -3.66 -2.17
C ALA A 109 -23.93 -2.80 -3.02
N LEU A 110 -23.56 -1.57 -3.36
CA LEU A 110 -24.37 -0.68 -4.22
C LEU A 110 -24.61 -1.24 -5.63
N HIS A 111 -23.84 -2.23 -6.06
CA HIS A 111 -24.02 -2.89 -7.35
C HIS A 111 -24.84 -4.17 -7.27
N TRP A 112 -25.22 -4.63 -6.08
CA TRP A 112 -26.03 -5.82 -5.92
C TRP A 112 -27.50 -5.49 -6.13
N LYS A 113 -28.20 -6.36 -6.86
CA LYS A 113 -29.63 -6.22 -7.13
C LYS A 113 -30.49 -6.00 -5.86
N PRO A 114 -30.30 -6.75 -4.76
CA PRO A 114 -31.09 -6.55 -3.54
C PRO A 114 -30.91 -5.15 -2.92
N ILE A 115 -29.72 -4.55 -3.07
CA ILE A 115 -29.42 -3.20 -2.59
C ILE A 115 -29.93 -2.16 -3.58
N GLN A 116 -29.75 -2.34 -4.89
CA GLN A 116 -30.24 -1.41 -5.91
C GLN A 116 -31.75 -1.24 -5.87
N ASP A 117 -32.49 -2.31 -5.60
CA ASP A 117 -33.95 -2.26 -5.52
C ASP A 117 -34.46 -1.40 -4.34
N ILE A 118 -33.67 -1.33 -3.25
CA ILE A 118 -34.01 -0.57 -2.04
C ILE A 118 -33.34 0.80 -2.01
N PHE A 119 -32.21 0.99 -2.70
CA PHE A 119 -31.43 2.22 -2.67
C PHE A 119 -32.04 3.26 -3.61
N LYS A 120 -32.65 4.31 -3.05
CA LYS A 120 -33.18 5.46 -3.79
C LYS A 120 -32.56 6.76 -3.26
N PRO A 121 -32.15 7.72 -4.12
CA PRO A 121 -31.54 8.99 -3.68
C PRO A 121 -32.43 9.86 -2.77
N SER A 122 -33.73 9.59 -2.72
CA SER A 122 -34.71 10.27 -1.87
C SER A 122 -35.14 9.47 -0.64
N LEU A 123 -34.56 8.30 -0.40
CA LEU A 123 -34.96 7.44 0.70
C LEU A 123 -34.47 8.01 2.04
N ASP A 124 -35.32 7.89 3.04
CA ASP A 124 -34.98 8.14 4.43
C ASP A 124 -34.02 7.05 4.97
N PRO A 125 -32.94 7.39 5.71
CA PRO A 125 -31.97 6.41 6.21
C PRO A 125 -32.55 5.33 7.13
N ASP A 126 -33.58 5.65 7.92
CA ASP A 126 -34.22 4.66 8.81
C ASP A 126 -35.08 3.70 8.00
N LYS A 127 -35.78 4.22 6.99
CA LYS A 127 -36.48 3.38 6.02
C LYS A 127 -35.54 2.47 5.22
N LEU A 128 -34.32 2.91 4.93
CA LEU A 128 -33.29 2.06 4.32
C LEU A 128 -32.95 0.87 5.20
N ALA A 129 -32.75 1.08 6.51
CA ALA A 129 -32.44 0.00 7.44
C ALA A 129 -33.57 -1.04 7.52
N GLN A 130 -34.82 -0.61 7.54
CA GLN A 130 -35.98 -1.51 7.52
C GLN A 130 -36.02 -2.36 6.23
N LEU A 131 -35.83 -1.72 5.08
CA LEU A 131 -35.82 -2.42 3.79
C LEU A 131 -34.61 -3.35 3.65
N PHE A 132 -33.45 -2.94 4.15
CA PHE A 132 -32.24 -3.77 4.21
C PHE A 132 -32.52 -5.06 5.00
N ASN A 133 -33.08 -4.93 6.21
CA ASN A 133 -33.44 -6.08 7.04
C ASN A 133 -34.50 -6.96 6.39
N SER A 134 -35.47 -6.39 5.66
CA SER A 134 -36.46 -7.17 4.92
C SER A 134 -35.85 -8.05 3.81
N ARG A 135 -34.66 -7.68 3.31
CA ARG A 135 -33.91 -8.41 2.27
C ARG A 135 -32.65 -9.09 2.79
N ARG A 136 -32.50 -9.24 4.12
CA ARG A 136 -31.26 -9.72 4.76
C ARG A 136 -30.74 -11.02 4.14
N LYS A 137 -31.61 -12.00 3.89
CA LYS A 137 -31.22 -13.28 3.27
C LYS A 137 -30.60 -13.13 1.87
N GLU A 138 -31.15 -12.26 1.03
CA GLU A 138 -30.60 -12.01 -0.32
C GLU A 138 -29.25 -11.28 -0.25
N ILE A 139 -29.09 -10.42 0.75
CA ILE A 139 -27.85 -9.68 1.01
C ILE A 139 -26.77 -10.64 1.52
N ASP A 140 -27.11 -11.52 2.48
CA ASP A 140 -26.20 -12.55 2.98
C ASP A 140 -25.74 -13.49 1.86
N GLN A 141 -26.65 -13.87 0.94
CA GLN A 141 -26.28 -14.64 -0.25
C GLN A 141 -25.35 -13.85 -1.19
N SER A 142 -25.57 -12.54 -1.34
CA SER A 142 -24.70 -11.68 -2.15
C SER A 142 -23.30 -11.56 -1.54
N ILE A 143 -23.19 -11.49 -0.20
CA ILE A 143 -21.92 -11.50 0.53
C ILE A 143 -21.20 -12.84 0.33
N ALA A 144 -21.91 -13.97 0.42
CA ALA A 144 -21.35 -15.30 0.20
C ALA A 144 -20.81 -15.45 -1.23
N ASN A 145 -21.61 -15.10 -2.24
CA ASN A 145 -21.21 -15.13 -3.65
C ASN A 145 -20.01 -14.23 -3.92
N TRP A 146 -19.99 -13.05 -3.29
CA TRP A 146 -18.87 -12.13 -3.40
C TRP A 146 -17.61 -12.77 -2.83
N THR A 147 -17.67 -13.31 -1.62
CA THR A 147 -16.53 -13.94 -0.95
C THR A 147 -15.97 -15.13 -1.74
N GLU A 148 -16.86 -15.98 -2.26
CA GLU A 148 -16.48 -17.14 -3.08
C GLU A 148 -15.79 -16.73 -4.39
N TRP A 149 -16.33 -15.71 -5.07
CA TRP A 149 -15.68 -15.14 -6.26
C TRP A 149 -14.27 -14.64 -5.92
N LEU A 150 -14.09 -13.93 -4.80
CA LEU A 150 -12.80 -13.34 -4.43
C LEU A 150 -11.75 -14.42 -4.23
N HIS A 151 -12.11 -15.44 -3.45
CA HIS A 151 -11.23 -16.57 -3.18
C HIS A 151 -10.89 -17.31 -4.48
N SER A 152 -11.90 -17.60 -5.30
CA SER A 152 -11.72 -18.30 -6.57
C SER A 152 -10.83 -17.52 -7.53
N HIS A 153 -11.01 -16.20 -7.61
CA HIS A 153 -10.22 -15.33 -8.47
C HIS A 153 -8.75 -15.32 -8.04
N LEU A 154 -8.48 -15.01 -6.77
CA LEU A 154 -7.10 -14.96 -6.25
C LEU A 154 -6.42 -16.33 -6.34
N VAL A 155 -7.11 -17.42 -6.00
CA VAL A 155 -6.58 -18.77 -6.15
C VAL A 155 -6.31 -19.12 -7.61
N GLY A 156 -7.20 -18.74 -8.52
CA GLY A 156 -7.03 -18.97 -9.96
C GLY A 156 -5.77 -18.32 -10.54
N THR A 157 -5.29 -17.24 -9.94
CA THR A 157 -4.01 -16.62 -10.34
C THR A 157 -2.78 -17.35 -9.80
N ILE A 158 -2.94 -18.26 -8.83
CA ILE A 158 -1.85 -19.04 -8.24
C ILE A 158 -1.65 -20.32 -9.06
N PRO A 159 -0.47 -20.51 -9.70
CA PRO A 159 -0.12 -21.74 -10.40
C PRO A 159 -0.36 -22.98 -9.53
N GLU A 160 -0.97 -24.01 -10.12
CA GLU A 160 -1.39 -25.23 -9.43
C GLU A 160 -0.25 -25.83 -8.58
N ILE A 161 -0.39 -25.76 -7.24
CA ILE A 161 0.58 -26.36 -6.32
C ILE A 161 0.04 -27.71 -5.85
N LYS A 162 0.34 -28.76 -6.60
CA LYS A 162 -0.05 -30.12 -6.20
C LYS A 162 0.56 -30.50 -4.84
N GLY A 163 -0.28 -30.92 -3.91
CA GLY A 163 0.11 -31.70 -2.72
C GLY A 163 0.74 -30.95 -1.54
N ARG A 164 0.70 -29.61 -1.50
CA ARG A 164 1.33 -28.84 -0.40
C ARG A 164 0.30 -28.08 0.44
N THR A 165 -0.23 -28.79 1.45
CA THR A 165 -1.10 -28.24 2.50
C THR A 165 -0.27 -27.48 3.53
N LEU A 166 -0.82 -26.41 4.12
CA LEU A 166 -0.23 -25.73 5.27
C LEU A 166 0.17 -26.72 6.35
N ARG A 167 1.41 -26.59 6.83
CA ARG A 167 1.95 -27.35 7.96
C ARG A 167 2.38 -26.36 9.03
N PRO A 168 1.54 -26.14 10.05
CA PRO A 168 1.89 -25.24 11.13
C PRO A 168 3.17 -25.72 11.82
N THR A 169 4.11 -24.79 11.98
CA THR A 169 5.43 -25.04 12.57
C THR A 169 5.64 -24.19 13.82
N LEU A 170 4.98 -23.03 13.93
CA LEU A 170 5.18 -22.07 15.03
C LEU A 170 3.96 -21.91 15.94
N VAL A 171 2.91 -22.70 15.71
CA VAL A 171 1.65 -22.61 16.46
C VAL A 171 1.77 -23.20 17.87
N VAL A 172 1.19 -22.50 18.85
CA VAL A 172 1.03 -22.96 20.23
C VAL A 172 -0.08 -23.99 20.29
N GLY A 173 0.25 -25.21 20.74
CA GLY A 173 -0.72 -26.30 20.92
C GLY A 173 -0.56 -27.43 19.90
N LYS A 174 -1.22 -28.57 20.16
CA LYS A 174 -1.10 -29.79 19.33
C LYS A 174 -2.09 -29.84 18.16
N THR A 175 -3.08 -28.96 18.16
CA THR A 175 -4.13 -28.90 17.13
C THR A 175 -3.71 -28.00 15.98
N ASN A 176 -3.84 -28.51 14.75
CA ASN A 176 -3.60 -27.71 13.54
C ASN A 176 -4.76 -26.69 13.36
N PRO A 177 -4.51 -25.38 13.50
CA PRO A 177 -5.57 -24.36 13.40
C PRO A 177 -6.17 -24.27 12.00
N PHE A 178 -5.46 -24.77 10.98
CA PHE A 178 -5.89 -24.71 9.59
C PHE A 178 -6.69 -25.95 9.17
N SER A 179 -6.89 -26.97 10.02
CA SER A 179 -7.46 -28.26 9.61
C SER A 179 -8.81 -28.13 8.89
N ASN A 180 -9.67 -27.26 9.42
CA ASN A 180 -11.06 -27.09 8.98
C ASN A 180 -11.22 -26.10 7.81
N LEU A 181 -10.12 -25.46 7.38
CA LEU A 181 -10.17 -24.50 6.27
C LEU A 181 -10.30 -25.22 4.92
N SER A 182 -10.95 -24.55 3.97
CA SER A 182 -10.98 -24.98 2.57
C SER A 182 -9.57 -25.04 1.97
N LYS A 183 -9.41 -25.79 0.88
CA LYS A 183 -8.12 -25.87 0.17
C LYS A 183 -7.68 -24.49 -0.33
N ASP A 184 -8.63 -23.71 -0.83
CA ASP A 184 -8.43 -22.37 -1.36
C ASP A 184 -7.94 -21.41 -0.27
N MET A 185 -8.60 -21.42 0.89
CA MET A 185 -8.17 -20.59 2.01
C MET A 185 -6.78 -21.01 2.52
N LYS A 186 -6.50 -22.33 2.60
CA LYS A 186 -5.15 -22.82 2.95
C LYS A 186 -4.10 -22.33 1.96
N LEU A 187 -4.43 -22.29 0.67
CA LEU A 187 -3.53 -21.80 -0.36
C LEU A 187 -3.29 -20.29 -0.24
N LEU A 188 -4.34 -19.50 -0.04
CA LEU A 188 -4.24 -18.04 0.15
C LEU A 188 -3.43 -17.66 1.39
N LEU A 189 -3.53 -18.46 2.45
CA LEU A 189 -2.83 -18.22 3.72
C LEU A 189 -1.34 -18.58 3.71
N ARG A 190 -0.82 -19.20 2.65
CA ARG A 190 0.61 -19.58 2.58
C ARG A 190 1.51 -18.37 2.52
N ALA A 191 2.66 -18.49 3.19
CA ALA A 191 3.70 -17.45 3.18
C ALA A 191 4.33 -17.19 1.80
N ASP A 192 4.20 -18.14 0.85
CA ASP A 192 4.65 -18.02 -0.54
C ASP A 192 3.51 -17.82 -1.56
N SER A 193 2.31 -17.48 -1.09
CA SER A 193 1.20 -17.02 -1.94
C SER A 193 1.19 -15.49 -1.96
N LEU A 194 2.03 -14.95 -2.84
CA LEU A 194 2.35 -13.53 -2.90
C LEU A 194 1.90 -12.89 -4.22
N PHE A 195 1.44 -11.65 -4.11
CA PHE A 195 0.86 -10.85 -5.18
C PHE A 195 1.61 -9.52 -5.33
N CYS A 196 1.45 -8.89 -6.49
CA CYS A 196 1.91 -7.53 -6.77
C CYS A 196 0.74 -6.70 -7.31
N ASN A 197 0.85 -5.37 -7.18
CA ASN A 197 -0.05 -4.42 -7.83
C ASN A 197 0.53 -4.03 -9.20
N GLN A 198 -0.23 -4.23 -10.28
CA GLN A 198 0.15 -3.96 -11.67
C GLN A 198 0.09 -2.48 -12.04
N ASP A 199 -0.72 -1.68 -11.35
CA ASP A 199 -0.94 -0.26 -11.66
C ASP A 199 0.10 0.66 -10.97
N ALA A 200 1.05 0.09 -10.24
CA ALA A 200 2.03 0.83 -9.46
C ALA A 200 3.25 1.20 -10.32
N ASP A 201 3.04 2.02 -11.36
CA ASP A 201 4.07 2.33 -12.38
C ASP A 201 5.34 3.02 -11.84
N ASP A 202 5.30 3.63 -10.64
CA ASP A 202 6.43 4.36 -10.04
C ASP A 202 6.70 4.03 -8.56
N ALA A 203 5.99 3.06 -7.97
CA ALA A 203 6.14 2.74 -6.55
C ALA A 203 7.31 1.77 -6.32
N PRO A 204 7.95 1.80 -5.13
CA PRO A 204 8.86 0.71 -4.75
C PRO A 204 8.15 -0.64 -4.87
N ILE A 205 8.89 -1.67 -5.29
CA ILE A 205 8.40 -3.03 -5.44
C ILE A 205 7.71 -3.44 -4.13
N LYS A 206 6.39 -3.66 -4.20
CA LYS A 206 5.59 -4.03 -3.04
C LYS A 206 4.96 -5.40 -3.23
N VAL A 207 5.08 -6.21 -2.20
CA VAL A 207 4.61 -7.58 -2.13
C VAL A 207 3.40 -7.63 -1.19
N TYR A 208 2.35 -8.29 -1.65
CA TYR A 208 1.09 -8.40 -0.92
C TYR A 208 0.80 -9.86 -0.59
N THR A 209 0.44 -10.11 0.67
CA THR A 209 -0.27 -11.32 1.10
C THR A 209 -1.76 -11.18 0.87
N TYR A 210 -2.52 -12.24 1.13
CA TYR A 210 -3.97 -12.18 1.14
C TYR A 210 -4.52 -11.13 2.12
N ASP A 211 -3.95 -11.01 3.32
CA ASP A 211 -4.41 -10.02 4.30
C ASP A 211 -4.07 -8.58 3.88
N ASP A 212 -2.88 -8.36 3.30
CA ASP A 212 -2.52 -7.05 2.74
C ASP A 212 -3.49 -6.61 1.65
N ILE A 213 -3.93 -7.55 0.80
CA ILE A 213 -5.01 -7.29 -0.16
C ILE A 213 -6.26 -6.89 0.63
N LEU A 214 -6.77 -7.68 1.57
CA LEU A 214 -7.98 -7.31 2.35
C LEU A 214 -7.88 -5.92 3.01
N GLN A 215 -6.71 -5.56 3.55
CA GLN A 215 -6.47 -4.25 4.16
C GLN A 215 -6.45 -3.11 3.12
N PHE A 216 -5.90 -3.36 1.94
CA PHE A 216 -5.96 -2.42 0.81
C PHE A 216 -7.43 -2.11 0.46
N LEU A 217 -8.30 -3.13 0.45
CA LEU A 217 -9.72 -2.95 0.09
C LEU A 217 -10.43 -2.04 1.09
N LYS A 218 -10.10 -2.19 2.37
CA LYS A 218 -10.65 -1.36 3.44
C LYS A 218 -10.24 0.11 3.27
N THR A 219 -8.97 0.36 2.99
CA THR A 219 -8.42 1.73 2.93
C THR A 219 -8.94 2.51 1.72
N ASP A 220 -9.10 1.86 0.57
CA ASP A 220 -9.62 2.48 -0.66
C ASP A 220 -11.14 2.75 -0.60
N SER A 221 -11.89 1.94 0.16
CA SER A 221 -13.34 2.11 0.36
C SER A 221 -13.72 3.46 0.97
N ASP A 222 -12.99 3.90 2.00
CA ASP A 222 -13.24 5.17 2.70
C ASP A 222 -13.14 6.38 1.76
N LEU A 223 -12.27 6.30 0.75
CA LEU A 223 -12.12 7.34 -0.27
C LEU A 223 -13.27 7.30 -1.29
N ARG A 224 -13.77 6.09 -1.62
CA ARG A 224 -14.78 5.88 -2.67
C ARG A 224 -16.21 6.18 -2.24
N ILE A 225 -16.57 6.03 -0.97
CA ILE A 225 -17.93 6.33 -0.46
C ILE A 225 -18.29 7.82 -0.68
N ASN A 226 -17.29 8.69 -0.74
CA ASN A 226 -17.48 10.13 -0.98
C ASN A 226 -17.69 10.48 -2.46
N ASN A 227 -17.35 9.59 -3.39
CA ASN A 227 -17.48 9.86 -4.83
C ASN A 227 -18.94 9.77 -5.30
N ASP A 228 -19.30 10.60 -6.28
CA ASP A 228 -20.64 10.60 -6.89
C ASP A 228 -20.94 9.30 -7.64
N LYS A 229 -19.89 8.60 -8.09
CA LYS A 229 -19.95 7.28 -8.71
C LYS A 229 -18.90 6.39 -8.02
N PRO A 230 -19.28 5.61 -7.00
CA PRO A 230 -18.36 4.64 -6.43
C PRO A 230 -18.02 3.61 -7.51
N THR A 231 -16.73 3.48 -7.83
CA THR A 231 -16.22 2.47 -8.77
C THR A 231 -16.33 1.10 -8.12
N ARG A 232 -16.76 0.10 -8.90
CA ARG A 232 -16.78 -1.29 -8.45
C ARG A 232 -15.39 -1.69 -8.01
N PHE A 233 -15.38 -2.32 -6.85
CA PHE A 233 -14.13 -2.75 -6.26
C PHE A 233 -13.59 -4.04 -6.92
N TRP A 234 -14.47 -4.88 -7.51
CA TRP A 234 -14.05 -5.95 -8.42
C TRP A 234 -13.17 -5.51 -9.57
N ASP A 235 -13.51 -4.41 -10.23
CA ASP A 235 -12.72 -3.88 -11.34
C ASP A 235 -11.30 -3.52 -10.88
N THR A 236 -11.16 -3.16 -9.59
CA THR A 236 -9.87 -2.87 -8.96
C THR A 236 -9.08 -4.15 -8.70
N ILE A 237 -9.67 -5.18 -8.07
CA ILE A 237 -8.93 -6.44 -7.85
C ILE A 237 -8.50 -7.09 -9.16
N THR A 238 -9.42 -7.25 -10.11
CA THR A 238 -9.16 -8.06 -11.31
C THR A 238 -8.06 -7.48 -12.20
N CYS A 239 -7.89 -6.16 -12.17
CA CYS A 239 -6.90 -5.47 -12.98
C CYS A 239 -5.61 -5.21 -12.21
N GLN A 240 -5.70 -4.96 -10.90
CA GLN A 240 -4.53 -4.52 -10.12
C GLN A 240 -3.72 -5.66 -9.55
N PHE A 241 -4.33 -6.74 -9.06
CA PHE A 241 -3.58 -7.76 -8.34
C PHE A 241 -3.36 -9.01 -9.17
N SER A 242 -2.10 -9.37 -9.33
CA SER A 242 -1.69 -10.65 -9.93
C SER A 242 -0.66 -11.36 -9.06
N THR A 243 -0.49 -12.65 -9.27
CA THR A 243 0.60 -13.36 -8.61
C THR A 243 1.96 -12.79 -9.01
N TYR A 244 2.89 -12.84 -8.06
CA TYR A 244 4.24 -12.33 -8.27
C TYR A 244 5.27 -13.47 -8.29
N PRO A 245 5.61 -14.04 -9.47
CA PRO A 245 6.41 -15.27 -9.54
C PRO A 245 7.79 -15.18 -8.87
N LEU A 246 8.48 -14.05 -9.03
CA LEU A 246 9.81 -13.82 -8.45
C LEU A 246 9.75 -13.79 -6.92
N ALA A 247 8.83 -13.00 -6.34
CA ALA A 247 8.62 -12.95 -4.90
C ALA A 247 8.26 -14.32 -4.33
N ARG A 248 7.43 -15.10 -5.03
CA ARG A 248 7.07 -16.46 -4.62
C ARG A 248 8.26 -17.43 -4.64
N LYS A 249 9.16 -17.32 -5.62
CA LYS A 249 10.38 -18.13 -5.67
C LYS A 249 11.28 -17.80 -4.48
N ILE A 250 11.52 -16.52 -4.24
CA ILE A 250 12.33 -16.03 -3.13
C ILE A 250 11.73 -16.41 -1.78
N ALA A 251 10.42 -16.24 -1.60
CA ALA A 251 9.74 -16.67 -0.39
C ALA A 251 9.94 -18.17 -0.10
N LYS A 252 9.91 -19.03 -1.13
CA LYS A 252 10.18 -20.47 -0.94
C LYS A 252 11.62 -20.74 -0.50
N GLU A 253 12.59 -20.03 -1.05
CA GLU A 253 14.00 -20.14 -0.66
C GLU A 253 14.20 -19.70 0.80
N LEU A 254 13.62 -18.55 1.17
CA LEU A 254 13.63 -18.05 2.55
C LEU A 254 12.95 -19.02 3.52
N LEU A 255 11.75 -19.52 3.19
CA LEU A 255 11.05 -20.52 3.99
C LEU A 255 11.85 -21.82 4.13
N GLY A 256 12.57 -22.21 3.07
CA GLY A 256 13.49 -23.34 3.09
C GLY A 256 14.62 -23.15 4.09
N SER A 257 15.23 -21.96 4.11
CA SER A 257 16.35 -21.62 5.00
C SER A 257 15.98 -21.69 6.49
N ILE A 258 14.73 -21.40 6.85
CA ILE A 258 14.23 -21.45 8.24
C ILE A 258 13.49 -22.76 8.58
N GLY A 259 13.42 -23.70 7.64
CA GLY A 259 12.76 -25.00 7.80
C GLY A 259 11.23 -24.96 7.82
N CYS A 260 10.60 -23.92 7.24
CA CYS A 260 9.16 -23.63 7.29
C CYS A 260 8.47 -23.67 5.92
N LEU A 261 8.84 -24.59 5.01
CA LEU A 261 8.40 -24.61 3.60
C LEU A 261 6.88 -24.52 3.33
N ASN A 262 6.03 -24.85 4.30
CA ASN A 262 4.57 -24.80 4.16
C ASN A 262 3.91 -23.99 5.30
N ALA A 263 4.61 -23.00 5.85
CA ALA A 263 4.05 -22.10 6.86
C ALA A 263 3.04 -21.11 6.27
N SER A 264 2.13 -20.64 7.12
CA SER A 264 1.29 -19.49 6.82
C SER A 264 2.05 -18.18 7.05
N TYR A 265 1.76 -17.11 6.30
CA TYR A 265 2.33 -15.78 6.60
C TYR A 265 1.93 -15.29 8.00
N LEU A 266 0.78 -15.75 8.52
CA LEU A 266 0.32 -15.49 9.88
C LEU A 266 1.27 -16.07 10.94
N GLU A 267 1.95 -17.18 10.63
CA GLU A 267 2.95 -17.76 11.54
C GLU A 267 4.26 -16.96 11.56
N LEU A 268 4.51 -16.18 10.51
CA LEU A 268 5.74 -15.42 10.31
C LEU A 268 5.57 -13.95 10.72
N GLU A 269 4.50 -13.63 11.46
CA GLU A 269 4.29 -12.31 12.00
C GLU A 269 5.40 -11.95 13.01
N GLY A 270 6.13 -10.87 12.73
CA GLY A 270 7.18 -10.37 13.61
C GLY A 270 8.29 -9.65 12.87
N ASN A 271 9.45 -9.55 13.54
CA ASN A 271 10.60 -8.81 13.08
C ASN A 271 11.68 -9.78 12.58
N TRP A 272 11.95 -9.71 11.29
CA TRP A 272 12.99 -10.46 10.61
C TRP A 272 14.14 -9.53 10.26
N VAL A 273 15.36 -10.04 10.33
CA VAL A 273 16.56 -9.34 9.84
C VAL A 273 17.23 -10.19 8.76
N CYS A 274 17.81 -9.54 7.77
CA CYS A 274 18.68 -10.19 6.81
C CYS A 274 20.02 -10.41 7.52
N GLU A 275 20.49 -11.65 7.61
CA GLU A 275 21.79 -11.93 8.22
C GLU A 275 22.94 -11.69 7.23
N ARG A 276 22.63 -11.52 5.94
CA ARG A 276 23.63 -11.35 4.88
C ARG A 276 23.97 -9.89 4.60
N CYS A 277 23.11 -8.96 5.02
CA CYS A 277 23.34 -7.53 4.91
C CYS A 277 24.12 -7.00 6.11
N ILE A 278 24.83 -5.88 5.92
CA ILE A 278 25.27 -5.05 7.05
C ILE A 278 24.04 -4.44 7.75
N ASP A 279 23.00 -4.13 6.99
CA ASP A 279 21.77 -3.62 7.57
C ASP A 279 21.13 -4.66 8.50
N SER A 280 20.89 -4.25 9.74
CA SER A 280 20.15 -5.05 10.73
C SER A 280 18.72 -4.52 10.87
N GLU A 281 18.20 -3.92 9.81
CA GLU A 281 16.86 -3.34 9.80
C GLU A 281 15.82 -4.45 9.99
N ARG A 282 14.88 -4.20 10.90
CA ARG A 282 13.79 -5.11 11.21
C ARG A 282 12.71 -4.96 10.16
N ARG A 283 12.33 -6.07 9.55
CA ARG A 283 11.37 -6.14 8.45
C ARG A 283 10.25 -7.12 8.80
N SER A 284 9.03 -6.84 8.34
CA SER A 284 7.97 -7.84 8.28
C SER A 284 8.34 -8.97 7.32
N TRP A 285 7.55 -10.05 7.30
CA TRP A 285 7.75 -11.12 6.32
C TRP A 285 7.70 -10.61 4.87
N THR A 286 6.71 -9.78 4.52
CA THR A 286 6.57 -9.20 3.17
C THR A 286 7.73 -8.29 2.82
N GLN A 287 8.14 -7.42 3.74
CA GLN A 287 9.31 -6.54 3.57
C GLN A 287 10.62 -7.33 3.42
N MET A 288 10.73 -8.50 4.08
CA MET A 288 11.88 -9.37 3.89
C MET A 288 11.91 -9.99 2.49
N VAL A 289 10.75 -10.41 1.98
CA VAL A 289 10.67 -10.90 0.60
C VAL A 289 10.97 -9.76 -0.40
N GLU A 290 10.42 -8.56 -0.18
CA GLU A 290 10.71 -7.37 -0.99
C GLU A 290 12.21 -7.05 -1.03
N HIS A 291 12.87 -7.11 0.13
CA HIS A 291 14.32 -6.94 0.24
C HIS A 291 15.06 -7.89 -0.71
N TYR A 292 14.83 -9.20 -0.59
CA TYR A 292 15.49 -10.18 -1.45
C TYR A 292 15.10 -10.07 -2.94
N VAL A 293 13.87 -9.65 -3.25
CA VAL A 293 13.44 -9.37 -4.63
C VAL A 293 14.27 -8.23 -5.22
N LEU A 294 14.40 -7.12 -4.48
CA LEU A 294 15.19 -5.97 -4.88
C LEU A 294 16.66 -6.37 -5.06
N GLU A 295 17.24 -7.10 -4.10
CA GLU A 295 18.61 -7.63 -4.20
C GLU A 295 18.83 -8.45 -5.47
N LYS A 296 17.92 -9.38 -5.77
CA LYS A 296 18.03 -10.21 -6.97
C LYS A 296 17.98 -9.38 -8.25
N LEU A 297 17.05 -8.42 -8.33
CA LEU A 297 16.92 -7.54 -9.50
C LEU A 297 18.13 -6.62 -9.67
N THR A 298 18.65 -6.07 -8.56
CA THR A 298 19.88 -5.26 -8.58
C THR A 298 21.05 -6.09 -9.09
N CYS A 299 21.24 -7.31 -8.60
CA CYS A 299 22.33 -8.16 -9.06
C CYS A 299 22.23 -8.48 -10.55
N LEU A 300 21.02 -8.80 -11.06
CA LEU A 300 20.79 -9.02 -12.48
C LEU A 300 21.10 -7.76 -13.32
N ALA A 301 20.73 -6.58 -12.81
CA ALA A 301 21.01 -5.31 -13.49
C ALA A 301 22.51 -4.98 -13.55
N VAL A 302 23.28 -5.30 -12.49
CA VAL A 302 24.74 -5.17 -12.50
C VAL A 302 25.37 -6.16 -13.48
N GLN A 303 24.97 -7.44 -13.41
CA GLN A 303 25.52 -8.49 -14.28
C GLN A 303 25.25 -8.24 -15.76
N ALA A 304 24.10 -7.68 -16.11
CA ALA A 304 23.76 -7.34 -17.49
C ALA A 304 24.61 -6.18 -18.06
N ARG A 305 25.39 -5.49 -17.23
CA ARG A 305 26.16 -4.29 -17.60
C ARG A 305 27.65 -4.39 -17.30
N SER A 306 28.09 -5.47 -16.66
CA SER A 306 29.50 -5.66 -16.31
C SER A 306 30.31 -5.87 -17.59
N ASP A 307 31.34 -5.06 -17.78
CA ASP A 307 32.38 -5.32 -18.78
C ASP A 307 33.37 -6.39 -18.27
N GLU A 308 34.16 -7.02 -19.16
CA GLU A 308 35.15 -8.04 -18.78
C GLU A 308 36.21 -7.54 -17.78
N ASN A 309 36.40 -6.22 -17.68
CA ASN A 309 37.37 -5.58 -16.79
C ASN A 309 36.77 -5.09 -15.45
N ASP A 310 35.45 -5.21 -15.27
CA ASP A 310 34.80 -4.77 -14.03
C ASP A 310 34.94 -5.81 -12.92
N VAL A 311 35.07 -5.33 -11.69
CA VAL A 311 35.06 -6.19 -10.50
C VAL A 311 33.70 -6.88 -10.40
N PRO A 312 33.64 -8.23 -10.42
CA PRO A 312 32.37 -8.94 -10.47
C PRO A 312 31.57 -8.71 -9.19
N TYR A 313 30.36 -8.19 -9.35
CA TYR A 313 29.42 -8.04 -8.23
C TYR A 313 28.76 -9.37 -7.91
N ARG A 314 28.97 -9.86 -6.69
CA ARG A 314 28.49 -11.16 -6.21
C ARG A 314 27.14 -11.02 -5.51
N ASP A 315 26.20 -11.91 -5.85
CA ASP A 315 24.91 -12.02 -5.19
C ASP A 315 25.04 -12.66 -3.80
N ILE A 316 25.37 -11.87 -2.78
CA ILE A 316 25.46 -12.39 -1.40
C ILE A 316 24.12 -12.98 -0.91
N HIS A 317 23.00 -12.64 -1.56
CA HIS A 317 21.67 -13.14 -1.22
C HIS A 317 21.34 -14.49 -1.86
N ASP A 318 22.19 -15.01 -2.76
CA ASP A 318 22.02 -16.34 -3.34
C ASP A 318 22.35 -17.41 -2.28
N PRO A 319 21.42 -18.33 -1.96
CA PRO A 319 21.65 -19.36 -0.94
C PRO A 319 22.83 -20.29 -1.27
N THR A 320 23.29 -20.35 -2.51
CA THR A 320 24.41 -21.21 -2.94
C THR A 320 25.79 -20.59 -2.72
N ILE A 321 25.87 -19.29 -2.43
CA ILE A 321 27.14 -18.55 -2.36
C ILE A 321 27.74 -18.53 -0.95
N THR A 322 26.90 -18.60 0.08
CA THR A 322 27.33 -18.51 1.49
C THR A 322 26.51 -19.44 2.37
N ASP A 323 27.19 -20.09 3.32
CA ASP A 323 26.59 -20.92 4.37
C ASP A 323 25.89 -20.08 5.46
N GLN A 324 26.02 -18.74 5.39
CA GLN A 324 25.37 -17.86 6.34
C GLN A 324 23.83 -17.97 6.20
N PRO A 325 23.10 -18.00 7.33
CA PRO A 325 21.65 -17.95 7.30
C PRO A 325 21.15 -16.80 6.44
N MET A 326 20.03 -17.00 5.75
CA MET A 326 19.43 -15.91 4.98
C MET A 326 18.79 -14.90 5.92
N VAL A 327 17.93 -15.38 6.81
CA VAL A 327 17.14 -14.54 7.70
C VAL A 327 17.13 -15.08 9.11
N LYS A 328 16.96 -14.17 10.07
CA LYS A 328 16.82 -14.50 11.48
C LYS A 328 15.64 -13.76 12.09
N TYR A 329 14.92 -14.45 12.97
CA TYR A 329 13.89 -13.83 13.80
C TYR A 329 14.53 -13.08 14.97
N VAL A 330 14.12 -11.83 15.20
CA VAL A 330 14.63 -11.00 16.31
C VAL A 330 13.50 -10.67 17.27
N SER A 331 13.59 -11.20 18.49
CA SER A 331 12.63 -10.85 19.54
C SER A 331 12.83 -9.40 20.00
N GLN A 332 11.73 -8.70 20.32
CA GLN A 332 11.73 -7.29 20.75
C GLN A 332 12.62 -7.02 21.99
N LYS A 333 12.97 -8.05 22.77
CA LYS A 333 13.72 -7.92 24.01
C LYS A 333 15.22 -7.70 23.81
N VAL A 334 15.75 -7.90 22.60
CA VAL A 334 17.15 -7.58 22.31
C VAL A 334 17.24 -6.14 21.85
N VAL A 335 17.26 -5.21 22.81
CA VAL A 335 17.96 -3.95 22.62
C VAL A 335 19.43 -4.33 22.61
N GLN A 336 20.03 -4.45 21.43
CA GLN A 336 21.48 -4.53 21.34
C GLN A 336 22.01 -3.24 21.98
N LYS A 337 22.48 -3.35 23.23
CA LYS A 337 23.43 -2.38 23.75
C LYS A 337 24.62 -2.46 22.82
N SER A 338 24.82 -1.42 22.04
CA SER A 338 26.08 -1.19 21.35
C SER A 338 27.14 -1.01 22.43
N ASP A 339 27.80 -2.10 22.83
CA ASP A 339 28.98 -2.09 23.72
C ASP A 339 30.23 -1.53 23.01
N ALA A 340 30.03 -0.72 21.98
CA ALA A 340 31.10 -0.22 21.14
C ALA A 340 31.60 1.15 21.62
N PRO A 341 32.92 1.42 21.45
CA PRO A 341 33.50 2.72 21.75
C PRO A 341 32.81 3.83 20.92
N PRO A 342 32.55 5.01 21.51
CA PRO A 342 31.80 6.09 20.87
C PRO A 342 32.49 6.73 19.64
N ASP A 343 33.75 6.39 19.34
CA ASP A 343 34.59 7.10 18.34
C ASP A 343 34.85 6.37 17.02
N GLU A 344 34.24 5.20 16.76
CA GLU A 344 34.50 4.50 15.50
C GLU A 344 33.73 5.13 14.33
N LYS A 345 34.46 5.77 13.40
CA LYS A 345 33.89 6.44 12.22
C LYS A 345 33.12 5.44 11.33
N VAL A 346 31.85 5.75 11.08
CA VAL A 346 31.01 5.08 10.06
C VAL A 346 31.53 5.43 8.67
N ARG A 347 31.76 4.41 7.83
CA ARG A 347 32.21 4.53 6.44
C ARG A 347 31.10 4.11 5.48
N GLN A 348 31.13 4.63 4.26
CA GLN A 348 30.20 4.29 3.19
C GLN A 348 30.90 3.43 2.13
N CYS A 349 30.22 2.41 1.62
CA CYS A 349 30.72 1.57 0.53
C CYS A 349 30.59 2.31 -0.80
N LYS A 350 31.72 2.66 -1.43
CA LYS A 350 31.70 3.37 -2.73
C LYS A 350 31.13 2.52 -3.86
N ILE A 351 31.29 1.19 -3.82
CA ILE A 351 30.78 0.29 -4.86
C ILE A 351 29.26 0.30 -4.87
N CYS A 352 28.64 0.17 -3.69
CA CYS A 352 27.18 0.12 -3.59
C CYS A 352 26.49 1.44 -3.90
N VAL A 353 27.17 2.59 -3.76
CA VAL A 353 26.60 3.90 -4.10
C VAL A 353 26.51 4.10 -5.62
N LEU A 354 27.35 3.40 -6.40
CA LEU A 354 27.34 3.51 -7.85
C LEU A 354 26.07 2.91 -8.46
N TRP A 355 25.66 3.46 -9.60
CA TRP A 355 24.57 2.93 -10.40
C TRP A 355 25.04 1.65 -11.10
N PRO A 356 24.25 0.55 -11.17
CA PRO A 356 22.82 0.44 -10.86
C PRO A 356 22.46 0.13 -9.39
N ILE A 357 23.43 -0.04 -8.50
CA ILE A 357 23.18 -0.49 -7.11
C ILE A 357 22.50 0.62 -6.29
N LYS A 358 23.00 1.86 -6.34
CA LYS A 358 22.43 3.06 -5.69
C LYS A 358 21.98 2.82 -4.23
N ARG A 359 22.77 2.07 -3.46
CA ARG A 359 22.51 1.81 -2.04
C ARG A 359 23.47 2.57 -1.13
N ASP A 360 22.92 3.14 -0.08
CA ASP A 360 23.68 3.80 0.97
C ASP A 360 24.13 2.79 2.04
N VAL A 361 25.04 1.89 1.65
CA VAL A 361 25.61 0.90 2.58
C VAL A 361 26.63 1.59 3.48
N ARG A 362 26.30 1.68 4.77
CA ARG A 362 27.15 2.29 5.80
C ARG A 362 27.39 1.33 6.95
N GLY A 363 28.58 1.39 7.51
CA GLY A 363 28.99 0.55 8.64
C GLY A 363 30.35 0.96 9.18
N ARG A 364 30.80 0.28 10.22
CA ARG A 364 32.16 0.48 10.77
C ARG A 364 33.21 -0.04 9.79
N GLY A 365 34.47 0.34 10.02
CA GLY A 365 35.57 -0.06 9.14
C GLY A 365 35.65 -1.58 8.90
N ARG A 366 35.49 -2.39 9.96
CA ARG A 366 35.50 -3.86 9.85
C ARG A 366 34.29 -4.42 9.11
N GLU A 367 33.10 -3.83 9.32
CA GLU A 367 31.85 -4.26 8.68
C GLU A 367 31.88 -3.96 7.19
N ILE A 368 32.29 -2.75 6.82
CA ILE A 368 32.43 -2.33 5.41
C ILE A 368 33.51 -3.16 4.71
N PHE A 369 34.63 -3.44 5.37
CA PHE A 369 35.67 -4.30 4.78
C PHE A 369 35.15 -5.73 4.52
N ARG A 370 34.43 -6.33 5.48
CA ARG A 370 33.81 -7.64 5.28
C ARG A 370 32.80 -7.62 4.14
N HIS A 371 31.92 -6.62 4.13
CA HIS A 371 30.96 -6.46 3.04
C HIS A 371 31.63 -6.34 1.68
N LEU A 372 32.72 -5.57 1.56
CA LEU A 372 33.47 -5.47 0.30
C LEU A 372 33.96 -6.85 -0.15
N LEU A 373 34.56 -7.65 0.72
CA LEU A 373 34.98 -9.01 0.40
C LEU A 373 33.82 -9.89 -0.06
N ASP A 374 32.66 -9.75 0.57
CA ASP A 374 31.47 -10.54 0.24
C ASP A 374 30.91 -10.16 -1.14
N VAL A 375 30.89 -8.85 -1.49
CA VAL A 375 30.29 -8.36 -2.74
C VAL A 375 31.24 -8.34 -3.94
N THR A 376 32.56 -8.32 -3.77
CA THR A 376 33.52 -8.20 -4.91
C THR A 376 34.19 -9.50 -5.34
N ALA A 377 33.82 -10.64 -4.75
CA ALA A 377 34.48 -11.94 -4.98
C ALA A 377 36.02 -11.91 -4.81
N TYR A 378 36.57 -10.88 -4.14
CA TYR A 378 37.99 -10.69 -3.96
C TYR A 378 38.50 -11.75 -2.98
N THR A 379 39.23 -12.74 -3.49
CA THR A 379 39.88 -13.73 -2.64
C THR A 379 41.13 -13.13 -2.02
N ARG A 380 41.39 -13.47 -0.76
CA ARG A 380 42.58 -13.06 0.01
C ARG A 380 43.91 -13.39 -0.68
N ASP A 381 43.89 -14.29 -1.67
CA ASP A 381 45.07 -14.69 -2.45
C ASP A 381 45.52 -13.62 -3.46
N GLN A 382 44.66 -12.65 -3.82
CA GLN A 382 45.07 -11.53 -4.68
C GLN A 382 45.84 -10.43 -3.91
N GLU A 383 45.70 -10.34 -2.58
CA GLU A 383 46.51 -9.43 -1.74
C GLU A 383 48.01 -9.78 -1.79
N LYS A 384 48.35 -11.07 -1.98
CA LYS A 384 49.75 -11.50 -2.07
C LYS A 384 50.45 -11.05 -3.36
N ARG A 385 49.69 -10.77 -4.42
CA ARG A 385 50.26 -10.36 -5.71
C ARG A 385 50.58 -8.86 -5.78
N THR A 386 49.88 -8.04 -5.00
CA THR A 386 50.12 -6.58 -4.96
C THR A 386 51.17 -6.19 -3.92
N SER A 387 51.33 -6.97 -2.85
CA SER A 387 52.41 -6.76 -1.87
C SER A 387 53.81 -7.16 -2.38
N ASP A 388 53.87 -8.11 -3.33
CA ASP A 388 55.15 -8.59 -3.89
C ASP A 388 55.64 -7.73 -5.07
N SER A 389 54.86 -6.71 -5.50
CA SER A 389 55.19 -5.81 -6.61
C SER A 389 55.70 -4.43 -6.20
N GLU A 390 55.78 -4.12 -4.89
CA GLU A 390 56.28 -2.83 -4.37
C GLU A 390 57.69 -2.92 -3.74
N SER A 391 58.44 -3.99 -4.00
CA SER A 391 59.87 -4.06 -3.66
C SER A 391 60.73 -4.20 -4.92
N GLY A 392 60.74 -3.14 -5.72
CA GLY A 392 61.72 -2.92 -6.78
C GLY A 392 62.37 -1.57 -6.53
N ASP A 393 63.59 -1.62 -6.00
CA ASP A 393 64.53 -0.49 -5.99
C ASP A 393 64.65 0.09 -7.40
N ASP A 394 64.70 1.42 -7.52
CA ASP A 394 65.66 2.09 -8.41
C ASP A 394 65.74 3.60 -8.06
N ASP A 395 66.94 3.96 -7.63
CA ASP A 395 67.47 5.31 -7.55
C ASP A 395 67.61 5.96 -8.94
N ALA A 396 67.74 7.29 -8.92
CA ALA A 396 68.40 8.18 -9.89
C ALA A 396 67.51 9.08 -10.80
N ASP A 397 67.53 10.35 -10.40
CA ASP A 397 67.93 11.54 -11.18
C ASP A 397 67.06 12.13 -12.31
N SER A 398 66.98 13.47 -12.23
CA SER A 398 66.93 14.49 -13.29
C SER A 398 65.66 14.61 -14.15
N ASP A 399 64.87 15.66 -13.91
CA ASP A 399 65.02 16.98 -14.55
C ASP A 399 63.69 17.71 -14.79
N ASP A 400 63.80 19.02 -14.58
CA ASP A 400 62.85 20.08 -14.84
C ASP A 400 62.19 20.02 -16.23
N MET A 401 60.86 20.16 -16.26
CA MET A 401 60.13 20.74 -17.39
C MET A 401 58.87 21.44 -16.88
N GLU A 402 58.93 22.78 -16.88
CA GLU A 402 57.77 23.68 -16.95
C GLU A 402 56.86 23.27 -18.12
N PHE A 403 55.53 23.28 -17.92
CA PHE A 403 54.62 23.74 -18.98
C PHE A 403 53.24 24.13 -18.43
N ASP A 404 53.05 25.45 -18.42
CA ASP A 404 51.86 26.23 -18.79
C ASP A 404 50.46 25.75 -18.41
N SER A 405 49.96 26.47 -17.40
CA SER A 405 48.57 26.83 -17.20
C SER A 405 48.07 27.72 -18.35
N GLU A 406 47.12 27.25 -19.15
CA GLU A 406 46.10 28.11 -19.75
C GLU A 406 44.89 27.33 -20.30
N CYS A 407 43.71 27.85 -19.95
CA CYS A 407 42.44 27.85 -20.70
C CYS A 407 41.74 26.48 -20.96
N ASP A 408 40.42 26.31 -20.91
CA ASP A 408 39.31 27.23 -21.08
C ASP A 408 38.04 26.74 -20.37
N SER A 409 37.23 27.74 -20.05
CA SER A 409 35.80 27.70 -19.78
C SER A 409 34.99 27.06 -20.91
N ASP A 410 34.04 26.17 -20.59
CA ASP A 410 32.74 26.15 -21.27
C ASP A 410 31.72 25.28 -20.52
N THR A 411 30.88 25.90 -19.69
CA THR A 411 29.59 25.32 -19.28
C THR A 411 28.49 26.06 -20.01
N GLY A 412 28.21 25.58 -21.22
CA GLY A 412 27.03 25.93 -21.99
C GLY A 412 25.75 25.46 -21.29
N SER A 413 24.99 26.43 -20.84
CA SER A 413 23.55 26.34 -20.59
C SER A 413 22.81 26.16 -21.91
N ILE A 414 21.70 25.37 -21.93
CA ILE A 414 20.43 25.59 -22.70
C ILE A 414 19.61 24.29 -22.78
N LEU A 415 18.42 24.28 -22.13
CA LEU A 415 17.04 24.15 -22.69
C LEU A 415 16.69 22.76 -23.23
N ALA A 416 15.44 22.31 -23.29
CA ALA A 416 14.14 22.62 -22.70
C ALA A 416 13.25 21.50 -23.24
N LEU A 417 12.42 20.91 -22.41
CA LEU A 417 11.43 19.92 -22.85
C LEU A 417 10.22 20.63 -23.43
N GLY A 418 9.89 20.30 -24.68
CA GLY A 418 8.56 20.43 -25.25
C GLY A 418 7.72 19.19 -24.98
#